data_AF-A0AAJ1R1E1-F1
#
_entry.id   AF-A0AAJ1R1E1-F1
#
_cell.length_a   1.000
_cell.length_b   1.000
_cell.length_c   1.000
_cell.angle_alpha   90.00
_cell.angle_beta   90.00
_cell.angle_gamma   90.00
#
_symmetry.space_group_name_H-M   'P 1'
#
loop_
_entity.id
_entity.type
_entity.pdbx_description
1 polymer ?
#
loop_
_entity_poly.entity_id
_entity_poly.type
_entity_poly.pdbx_seq_one_letter_code
_entity_poly.pdbx_strand_id
1 'polypeptide(L)'
;MSKAQKWAESYFQRLEKIIEELKEHSLINHLNYFQFTGVSDEELIKIESQITELLRLNAEDYGKTAPSSFEFDEYMKAFYRISNGLHISWDSHILESSLTTNEILVSAPKEKLAVAKDELLQAEGFLSLLSLNSLVSYNDVNIYGDPTDSRFGQEIRNKGGHFTYLDFYYFYNDTCIILNDKDDSGLLYHGDDYSAHYNPNNVSDFVIYMEYLLVARFSVFLRHTAFLDINIIKEMRTNHYENLINKIHSENKYTSIDNILKYHMLNEQMLESYGDLNYLQSKPNEIYEKIEDLLGIVLEDEL
;
A
#
# COMPACT_ATOMS: atom_id res chain seq x y z
N MET A 1 -16.27 12.71 -17.90
CA MET A 1 -15.28 12.17 -16.94
C MET A 1 -15.96 11.16 -16.05
N SER A 2 -15.51 9.90 -16.06
CA SER A 2 -16.08 8.82 -15.24
C SER A 2 -15.83 9.06 -13.75
N LYS A 3 -16.57 8.36 -12.86
CA LYS A 3 -16.32 8.41 -11.42
C LYS A 3 -14.90 7.92 -11.08
N ALA A 4 -14.47 6.84 -11.73
CA ALA A 4 -13.13 6.29 -11.58
C ALA A 4 -12.02 7.27 -11.97
N GLN A 5 -12.17 7.99 -13.09
CA GLN A 5 -11.18 8.98 -13.50
C GLN A 5 -11.10 10.16 -12.51
N LYS A 6 -12.25 10.69 -12.07
CA LYS A 6 -12.30 11.74 -11.04
C LYS A 6 -11.63 11.30 -9.74
N TRP A 7 -11.85 10.05 -9.34
CA TRP A 7 -11.22 9.49 -8.17
C TRP A 7 -9.70 9.44 -8.32
N ALA A 8 -9.20 8.84 -9.39
CA ALA A 8 -7.76 8.67 -9.60
C ALA A 8 -7.05 10.03 -9.64
N GLU A 9 -7.59 11.01 -10.36
CA GLU A 9 -7.04 12.38 -10.38
C GLU A 9 -7.04 13.02 -8.97
N SER A 10 -8.12 12.88 -8.21
CA SER A 10 -8.20 13.38 -6.83
C SER A 10 -7.27 12.63 -5.87
N TYR A 11 -7.06 11.33 -6.08
CA TYR A 11 -6.14 10.50 -5.33
C TYR A 11 -4.70 11.01 -5.50
N PHE A 12 -4.24 11.16 -6.74
CA PHE A 12 -2.87 11.61 -7.02
C PHE A 12 -2.64 13.07 -6.59
N GLN A 13 -3.63 13.96 -6.75
CA GLN A 13 -3.52 15.32 -6.21
C GLN A 13 -3.33 15.33 -4.69
N ARG A 14 -4.04 14.47 -3.96
CA ARG A 14 -3.86 14.35 -2.51
C ARG A 14 -2.53 13.72 -2.17
N LEU A 15 -2.13 12.65 -2.88
CA LEU A 15 -0.83 12.02 -2.73
C LEU A 15 0.30 13.04 -2.88
N GLU A 16 0.30 13.85 -3.93
CA GLU A 16 1.30 14.92 -4.14
C GLU A 16 1.39 15.86 -2.94
N LYS A 17 0.25 16.25 -2.36
CA LYS A 17 0.24 17.06 -1.14
C LYS A 17 0.90 16.32 0.04
N ILE A 18 0.66 15.03 0.21
CA ILE A 18 1.31 14.22 1.24
C ILE A 18 2.82 14.15 1.01
N ILE A 19 3.26 13.97 -0.23
CA ILE A 19 4.68 13.91 -0.59
C ILE A 19 5.38 15.24 -0.31
N GLU A 20 4.76 16.37 -0.63
CA GLU A 20 5.31 17.69 -0.27
C GLU A 20 5.32 17.91 1.25
N GLU A 21 4.26 17.51 1.97
CA GLU A 21 4.24 17.54 3.43
C GLU A 21 5.38 16.72 4.03
N LEU A 22 5.64 15.49 3.55
CA LEU A 22 6.75 14.65 4.01
C LEU A 22 8.11 15.28 3.72
N LYS A 23 8.28 15.86 2.53
CA LYS A 23 9.53 16.50 2.09
C LYS A 23 9.88 17.75 2.90
N GLU A 24 8.89 18.50 3.35
CA GLU A 24 9.10 19.73 4.13
C GLU A 24 9.15 19.48 5.65
N HIS A 25 8.74 18.30 6.10
CA HIS A 25 8.61 18.00 7.52
C HIS A 25 9.97 17.76 8.18
N SER A 26 10.31 18.58 9.18
CA SER A 26 11.65 18.60 9.79
C SER A 26 12.11 17.27 10.39
N LEU A 27 11.18 16.43 10.85
CA LEU A 27 11.53 15.10 11.39
C LEU A 27 11.75 14.03 10.32
N ILE A 28 11.35 14.24 9.07
CA ILE A 28 11.54 13.25 8.01
C ILE A 28 13.00 13.26 7.57
N ASN A 29 13.65 12.09 7.61
CA ASN A 29 15.08 11.94 7.32
C ASN A 29 15.30 11.50 5.87
N HIS A 30 14.52 10.50 5.44
CA HIS A 30 14.53 10.04 4.05
C HIS A 30 13.12 9.93 3.47
N LEU A 31 13.04 10.23 2.18
CA LEU A 31 11.85 10.04 1.35
C LEU A 31 12.27 9.59 -0.05
N ASN A 32 11.76 8.43 -0.45
CA ASN A 32 11.77 8.00 -1.85
C ASN A 32 10.33 7.97 -2.37
N TYR A 33 10.11 8.57 -3.53
CA TYR A 33 8.83 8.56 -4.24
C TYR A 33 9.04 8.29 -5.73
N PHE A 34 8.51 7.18 -6.22
CA PHE A 34 8.53 6.83 -7.63
C PHE A 34 7.11 6.60 -8.14
N GLN A 35 6.62 7.53 -8.95
CA GLN A 35 5.42 7.35 -9.76
C GLN A 35 5.86 6.87 -11.15
N PHE A 36 5.45 5.66 -11.51
CA PHE A 36 5.86 5.06 -12.79
C PHE A 36 4.97 5.54 -13.92
N THR A 37 5.50 5.61 -15.15
CA THR A 37 4.70 5.97 -16.32
C THR A 37 3.45 5.07 -16.42
N GLY A 38 2.27 5.67 -16.57
CA GLY A 38 1.01 4.94 -16.72
C GLY A 38 0.92 4.09 -17.98
N VAL A 39 -0.06 3.19 -18.02
CA VAL A 39 -0.32 2.27 -19.16
C VAL A 39 -1.42 2.78 -20.10
N SER A 40 -1.31 2.42 -21.38
CA SER A 40 -2.36 2.67 -22.37
C SER A 40 -3.53 1.69 -22.26
N ASP A 41 -4.66 2.01 -22.92
CA ASP A 41 -5.81 1.09 -23.00
C ASP A 41 -5.45 -0.20 -23.75
N GLU A 42 -4.60 -0.12 -24.78
CA GLU A 42 -4.12 -1.31 -25.50
C GLU A 42 -3.26 -2.22 -24.60
N GLU A 43 -2.45 -1.63 -23.72
CA GLU A 43 -1.67 -2.39 -22.74
C GLU A 43 -2.58 -3.05 -21.69
N LEU A 44 -3.59 -2.35 -21.20
CA LEU A 44 -4.59 -2.91 -20.27
C LEU A 44 -5.30 -4.12 -20.89
N ILE A 45 -5.84 -3.99 -22.10
CA ILE A 45 -6.53 -5.08 -22.83
C ILE A 45 -5.60 -6.26 -23.04
N LYS A 46 -4.33 -6.00 -23.36
CA LYS A 46 -3.33 -7.05 -23.54
C LYS A 46 -3.10 -7.83 -22.24
N ILE A 47 -2.96 -7.14 -21.11
CA ILE A 47 -2.75 -7.77 -19.80
C ILE A 47 -3.97 -8.59 -19.39
N GLU A 48 -5.19 -8.04 -19.53
CA GLU A 48 -6.45 -8.75 -19.27
C GLU A 48 -6.57 -10.04 -20.09
N SER A 49 -6.18 -9.98 -21.37
CA SER A 49 -6.15 -11.16 -22.25
C SER A 49 -5.14 -12.21 -21.80
N GLN A 50 -3.96 -11.79 -21.36
CA GLN A 50 -2.93 -12.69 -20.82
C GLN A 50 -3.38 -13.36 -19.52
N ILE A 51 -4.03 -12.61 -18.63
CA ILE A 51 -4.61 -13.14 -17.39
C ILE A 51 -5.71 -14.16 -17.70
N THR A 52 -6.61 -13.85 -18.64
CA THR A 52 -7.68 -14.76 -19.07
C THR A 52 -7.11 -16.10 -19.53
N GLU A 53 -6.03 -16.07 -20.34
CA GLU A 53 -5.37 -17.28 -20.81
C GLU A 53 -4.70 -18.07 -19.68
N LEU A 54 -4.06 -17.40 -18.71
CA LEU A 54 -3.50 -18.05 -17.53
C LEU A 54 -4.58 -18.75 -16.68
N LEU A 55 -5.73 -18.09 -16.48
CA LEU A 55 -6.87 -18.67 -15.77
C LEU A 55 -7.44 -19.88 -16.52
N ARG A 56 -7.47 -19.83 -17.86
CA ARG A 56 -7.89 -20.95 -18.69
C ARG A 56 -6.98 -22.16 -18.52
N LEU A 57 -5.67 -21.96 -18.63
CA LEU A 57 -4.67 -23.02 -18.46
C LEU A 57 -4.77 -23.66 -17.07
N ASN A 58 -4.89 -22.85 -16.01
CA ASN A 58 -5.06 -23.34 -14.65
C ASN A 58 -6.36 -24.15 -14.50
N ALA A 59 -7.50 -23.65 -15.01
CA ALA A 59 -8.76 -24.37 -14.91
C ALA A 59 -8.73 -25.75 -15.61
N GLU A 60 -8.02 -25.86 -16.74
CA GLU A 60 -7.81 -27.12 -17.46
C GLU A 60 -7.04 -28.15 -16.61
N ASP A 61 -5.95 -27.72 -15.96
CA ASP A 61 -5.13 -28.59 -15.11
C ASP A 61 -5.89 -29.13 -13.88
N TYR A 62 -6.89 -28.40 -13.39
CA TYR A 62 -7.68 -28.76 -12.20
C TYR A 62 -9.10 -29.26 -12.51
N GLY A 63 -9.42 -29.49 -13.79
CA GLY A 63 -10.71 -30.07 -14.21
C GLY A 63 -11.92 -29.18 -13.91
N LYS A 64 -11.75 -27.85 -14.04
CA LYS A 64 -12.78 -26.85 -13.77
C LYS A 64 -13.17 -26.07 -15.03
N THR A 65 -14.25 -25.29 -14.92
CA THR A 65 -14.68 -24.38 -15.98
C THR A 65 -13.94 -23.06 -15.85
N ALA A 66 -13.17 -22.70 -16.87
CA ALA A 66 -12.48 -21.41 -16.93
C ALA A 66 -13.48 -20.24 -17.08
N PRO A 67 -13.17 -19.04 -16.54
CA PRO A 67 -13.90 -17.82 -16.87
C PRO A 67 -13.74 -17.49 -18.36
N SER A 68 -14.78 -16.89 -18.97
CA SER A 68 -14.76 -16.52 -20.39
C SER A 68 -13.92 -15.28 -20.70
N SER A 69 -13.73 -14.42 -19.71
CA SER A 69 -12.94 -13.19 -19.79
C SER A 69 -12.59 -12.70 -18.39
N PHE A 70 -11.50 -11.96 -18.28
CA PHE A 70 -11.11 -11.19 -17.10
C PHE A 70 -11.07 -9.71 -17.47
N GLU A 71 -11.57 -8.85 -16.60
CA GLU A 71 -11.48 -7.40 -16.77
C GLU A 71 -11.10 -6.75 -15.42
N PHE A 72 -10.17 -5.81 -15.46
CA PHE A 72 -9.91 -4.94 -14.32
C PHE A 72 -11.09 -4.01 -14.08
N ASP A 73 -11.36 -3.71 -12.81
CA ASP A 73 -12.36 -2.72 -12.47
C ASP A 73 -11.94 -1.32 -12.96
N GLU A 74 -12.94 -0.46 -13.20
CA GLU A 74 -12.71 0.85 -13.80
C GLU A 74 -11.83 1.77 -12.92
N TYR A 75 -11.84 1.60 -11.58
CA TYR A 75 -11.00 2.40 -10.69
C TYR A 75 -9.53 1.94 -10.79
N MET A 76 -9.27 0.64 -10.79
CA MET A 76 -7.93 0.12 -11.04
C MET A 76 -7.41 0.56 -12.41
N LYS A 77 -8.21 0.46 -13.48
CA LYS A 77 -7.86 1.00 -14.81
C LYS A 77 -7.53 2.50 -14.75
N ALA A 78 -8.36 3.30 -14.09
CA ALA A 78 -8.14 4.75 -13.97
C ALA A 78 -6.85 5.09 -13.20
N PHE A 79 -6.53 4.36 -12.14
CA PHE A 79 -5.28 4.51 -11.40
C PHE A 79 -4.08 4.18 -12.28
N TYR A 80 -4.09 3.01 -12.92
CA TYR A 80 -2.93 2.50 -13.67
C TYR A 80 -2.67 3.27 -14.98
N ARG A 81 -3.68 3.95 -15.53
CA ARG A 81 -3.50 4.95 -16.59
C ARG A 81 -2.67 6.16 -16.13
N ILE A 82 -2.73 6.52 -14.84
CA ILE A 82 -1.91 7.61 -14.27
C ILE A 82 -0.54 7.07 -13.84
N SER A 83 -0.48 5.90 -13.20
CA SER A 83 0.76 5.33 -12.70
C SER A 83 0.81 3.81 -12.78
N ASN A 84 1.76 3.24 -13.54
CA ASN A 84 1.90 1.79 -13.68
C ASN A 84 2.68 1.14 -12.54
N GLY A 85 2.14 1.26 -11.34
CA GLY A 85 2.84 0.98 -10.09
C GLY A 85 3.24 2.27 -9.40
N LEU A 86 3.67 2.17 -8.15
CA LEU A 86 3.98 3.29 -7.28
C LEU A 86 4.93 2.80 -6.19
N HIS A 87 5.98 3.55 -5.89
CA HIS A 87 6.81 3.28 -4.72
C HIS A 87 6.91 4.52 -3.85
N ILE A 88 6.66 4.35 -2.56
CA ILE A 88 6.89 5.37 -1.53
C ILE A 88 7.65 4.68 -0.42
N SER A 89 8.72 5.26 0.07
CA SER A 89 9.34 4.85 1.34
C SER A 89 9.82 6.08 2.08
N TRP A 90 9.60 6.09 3.39
CA TRP A 90 10.09 7.16 4.24
C TRP A 90 10.40 6.66 5.64
N ASP A 91 11.36 7.32 6.26
CA ASP A 91 11.69 7.20 7.66
C ASP A 91 11.94 8.57 8.26
N SER A 92 11.87 8.65 9.58
CA SER A 92 12.09 9.87 10.31
C SER A 92 13.36 9.77 11.16
N HIS A 93 13.77 10.87 11.76
CA HIS A 93 14.90 10.91 12.69
C HIS A 93 14.62 10.19 14.03
N ILE A 94 13.35 9.79 14.27
CA ILE A 94 12.85 9.12 15.47
C ILE A 94 13.30 7.66 15.51
N LEU A 95 13.14 6.91 14.41
CA LEU A 95 13.57 5.51 14.33
C LEU A 95 14.97 5.41 13.72
N GLU A 96 15.67 4.30 13.98
CA GLU A 96 16.93 4.02 13.32
C GLU A 96 16.67 3.88 11.81
N SER A 97 17.27 4.78 11.05
CA SER A 97 17.00 4.92 9.62
C SER A 97 17.59 3.74 8.86
N SER A 98 16.72 2.98 8.19
CA SER A 98 17.12 1.90 7.29
C SER A 98 17.24 2.37 5.85
N LEU A 99 16.72 3.56 5.54
CA LEU A 99 16.87 4.21 4.25
C LEU A 99 18.16 5.03 4.23
N THR A 100 18.81 5.09 3.07
CA THR A 100 20.08 5.83 2.89
C THR A 100 20.01 6.83 1.75
N THR A 101 18.85 6.94 1.10
CA THR A 101 18.67 7.73 -0.12
C THR A 101 17.40 8.57 -0.04
N ASN A 102 17.46 9.70 -0.74
CA ASN A 102 16.32 10.57 -1.04
C ASN A 102 16.19 10.67 -2.55
N GLU A 103 15.08 10.20 -3.12
CA GLU A 103 14.86 10.26 -4.57
C GLU A 103 13.37 10.43 -4.90
N ILE A 104 13.03 11.44 -5.72
CA ILE A 104 11.66 11.72 -6.15
C ILE A 104 11.60 11.74 -7.68
N LEU A 105 10.82 10.84 -8.28
CA LEU A 105 10.56 10.77 -9.72
C LEU A 105 9.06 10.62 -9.99
N VAL A 106 8.46 11.60 -10.66
CA VAL A 106 7.02 11.60 -11.01
C VAL A 106 6.71 10.93 -12.37
N SER A 107 7.72 10.35 -13.01
CA SER A 107 7.63 9.58 -14.26
C SER A 107 8.80 8.60 -14.34
N ALA A 108 8.93 7.76 -13.33
CA ALA A 108 9.99 6.77 -13.23
C ALA A 108 9.90 5.75 -14.38
N PRO A 109 11.03 5.39 -15.01
CA PRO A 109 11.08 4.35 -16.01
C PRO A 109 10.94 2.96 -15.33
N LYS A 110 10.52 1.94 -16.08
CA LYS A 110 10.22 0.59 -15.51
C LYS A 110 11.42 -0.02 -14.79
N GLU A 111 12.64 0.29 -15.24
CA GLU A 111 13.91 -0.20 -14.68
C GLU A 111 14.19 0.33 -13.27
N LYS A 112 13.52 1.42 -12.86
CA LYS A 112 13.58 1.96 -11.50
C LYS A 112 12.66 1.24 -10.53
N LEU A 113 11.83 0.30 -11.00
CA LEU A 113 10.95 -0.48 -10.14
C LEU A 113 11.81 -1.36 -9.23
N ALA A 114 12.15 -0.82 -8.08
CA ALA A 114 12.79 -1.54 -7.00
C ALA A 114 11.69 -2.20 -6.17
N VAL A 115 11.73 -3.52 -6.11
CA VAL A 115 10.97 -4.32 -5.16
C VAL A 115 11.46 -3.98 -3.76
N ALA A 116 10.57 -4.10 -2.77
CA ALA A 116 10.94 -4.07 -1.36
C ALA A 116 12.16 -4.96 -1.10
N LYS A 117 13.28 -4.37 -0.68
CA LYS A 117 14.43 -5.09 -0.12
C LYS A 117 14.28 -5.21 1.39
N ASP A 118 15.11 -6.02 2.04
CA ASP A 118 15.15 -6.16 3.52
C ASP A 118 15.21 -4.79 4.24
N GLU A 119 15.89 -3.82 3.64
CA GLU A 119 16.02 -2.43 4.11
C GLU A 119 14.66 -1.72 4.28
N LEU A 120 13.65 -2.08 3.49
CA LEU A 120 12.31 -1.47 3.52
C LEU A 120 11.40 -2.06 4.60
N LEU A 121 11.74 -3.24 5.17
CA LEU A 121 11.02 -3.81 6.31
C LEU A 121 11.16 -2.97 7.59
N GLN A 122 12.17 -2.10 7.63
CA GLN A 122 12.48 -1.22 8.76
C GLN A 122 12.01 0.23 8.55
N ALA A 123 11.49 0.57 7.36
CA ALA A 123 10.97 1.90 7.09
C ALA A 123 9.69 2.18 7.90
N GLU A 124 9.49 3.44 8.31
CA GLU A 124 8.31 3.84 9.08
C GLU A 124 7.04 3.82 8.24
N GLY A 125 7.17 4.30 7.00
CA GLY A 125 6.14 4.22 5.99
C GLY A 125 6.69 3.72 4.67
N PHE A 126 5.94 2.83 4.02
CA PHE A 126 6.39 2.23 2.77
C PHE A 126 5.22 1.67 1.97
N LEU A 127 5.18 1.90 0.66
CA LEU A 127 4.23 1.30 -0.28
C LEU A 127 5.00 0.90 -1.54
N SER A 128 4.79 -0.31 -2.06
CA SER A 128 5.26 -0.68 -3.41
C SER A 128 4.14 -1.36 -4.18
N LEU A 129 3.38 -0.55 -4.91
CA LEU A 129 2.47 -1.05 -5.91
C LEU A 129 3.24 -1.45 -7.17
N LEU A 130 3.19 -2.74 -7.50
CA LEU A 130 3.79 -3.35 -8.67
C LEU A 130 3.04 -2.97 -9.96
N SER A 131 3.75 -3.06 -11.08
CA SER A 131 3.15 -2.87 -12.40
C SER A 131 2.11 -3.95 -12.70
N LEU A 132 1.09 -3.64 -13.51
CA LEU A 132 0.05 -4.63 -13.85
C LEU A 132 0.60 -5.90 -14.50
N ASN A 133 1.69 -5.79 -15.28
CA ASN A 133 2.32 -6.95 -15.90
C ASN A 133 2.82 -7.98 -14.87
N SER A 134 3.06 -7.56 -13.63
CA SER A 134 3.43 -8.45 -12.53
C SER A 134 2.32 -9.45 -12.19
N LEU A 135 1.05 -9.16 -12.54
CA LEU A 135 -0.08 -10.10 -12.42
C LEU A 135 0.02 -11.30 -13.39
N VAL A 136 0.68 -11.10 -14.53
CA VAL A 136 0.86 -12.12 -15.56
C VAL A 136 2.15 -12.91 -15.34
N SER A 137 3.23 -12.22 -14.98
CA SER A 137 4.55 -12.84 -14.79
C SER A 137 5.26 -12.19 -13.62
N TYR A 138 5.43 -12.98 -12.55
CA TYR A 138 6.19 -12.60 -11.37
C TYR A 138 7.72 -12.69 -11.59
N ASN A 139 8.16 -13.41 -12.63
CA ASN A 139 9.56 -13.78 -12.87
C ASN A 139 10.52 -12.60 -13.06
N ASP A 140 10.00 -11.39 -13.31
CA ASP A 140 10.82 -10.19 -13.48
C ASP A 140 11.08 -9.44 -12.16
N VAL A 141 10.52 -9.92 -11.05
CA VAL A 141 10.44 -9.21 -9.78
C VAL A 141 10.99 -10.14 -8.70
N ASN A 142 12.22 -9.90 -8.21
CA ASN A 142 12.80 -10.72 -7.14
C ASN A 142 12.25 -10.26 -5.79
N ILE A 143 11.37 -11.08 -5.23
CA ILE A 143 10.62 -10.82 -4.01
C ILE A 143 11.19 -11.72 -2.92
N TYR A 144 11.74 -11.14 -1.85
CA TYR A 144 12.22 -11.93 -0.73
C TYR A 144 11.06 -12.71 -0.14
N GLY A 145 11.13 -14.04 -0.05
CA GLY A 145 10.02 -14.91 0.34
C GLY A 145 9.02 -15.05 -0.81
N ASP A 146 9.15 -16.05 -1.67
CA ASP A 146 8.16 -16.24 -2.75
C ASP A 146 6.76 -16.41 -2.13
N PRO A 147 5.83 -15.46 -2.34
CA PRO A 147 4.53 -15.55 -1.69
C PRO A 147 3.68 -16.68 -2.24
N THR A 148 3.97 -17.17 -3.45
CA THR A 148 3.34 -18.38 -3.95
C THR A 148 3.70 -19.58 -3.07
N ASP A 149 4.91 -19.58 -2.48
CA ASP A 149 5.39 -20.60 -1.56
C ASP A 149 4.92 -20.42 -0.12
N SER A 150 4.20 -19.33 0.18
CA SER A 150 3.45 -19.23 1.43
C SER A 150 2.41 -20.36 1.51
N ARG A 151 2.05 -20.79 2.74
CA ARG A 151 0.97 -21.77 2.95
C ARG A 151 -0.31 -21.36 2.23
N PHE A 152 -0.62 -20.07 2.27
CA PHE A 152 -1.82 -19.52 1.66
C PHE A 152 -1.74 -19.55 0.12
N GLY A 153 -0.63 -19.13 -0.47
CA GLY A 153 -0.38 -19.26 -1.92
C GLY A 153 -0.45 -20.71 -2.41
N GLN A 154 0.07 -21.66 -1.62
CA GLN A 154 -0.06 -23.09 -1.88
C GLN A 154 -1.53 -23.56 -1.82
N GLU A 155 -2.30 -23.12 -0.83
CA GLU A 155 -3.73 -23.45 -0.70
C GLU A 155 -4.55 -22.95 -1.90
N ILE A 156 -4.28 -21.74 -2.41
CA ILE A 156 -4.92 -21.20 -3.61
C ILE A 156 -4.56 -22.00 -4.86
N ARG A 157 -3.27 -22.30 -5.06
CA ARG A 157 -2.79 -23.13 -6.18
C ARG A 157 -3.44 -24.51 -6.16
N ASN A 158 -3.46 -25.17 -5.00
CA ASN A 158 -4.11 -26.48 -4.82
C ASN A 158 -5.61 -26.44 -5.09
N LYS A 159 -6.25 -25.30 -4.86
CA LYS A 159 -7.65 -25.09 -5.20
C LYS A 159 -7.84 -24.78 -6.68
N GLY A 160 -6.81 -24.55 -7.49
CA GLY A 160 -6.85 -24.19 -8.91
C GLY A 160 -6.98 -22.70 -9.20
N GLY A 161 -6.70 -21.84 -8.21
CA GLY A 161 -6.66 -20.39 -8.39
C GLY A 161 -5.27 -19.90 -8.79
N HIS A 162 -5.20 -18.71 -9.40
CA HIS A 162 -3.95 -18.00 -9.69
C HIS A 162 -3.70 -16.94 -8.61
N PHE A 163 -2.50 -16.95 -8.04
CA PHE A 163 -2.14 -16.09 -6.92
C PHE A 163 -1.10 -15.07 -7.35
N THR A 164 -1.38 -13.77 -7.22
CA THR A 164 -0.39 -12.74 -7.55
C THR A 164 -0.51 -11.49 -6.68
N TYR A 165 0.59 -10.75 -6.53
CA TYR A 165 0.63 -9.55 -5.73
C TYR A 165 0.55 -8.32 -6.60
N LEU A 166 -0.24 -7.35 -6.15
CA LEU A 166 -0.11 -5.99 -6.63
C LEU A 166 0.71 -5.13 -5.70
N ASP A 167 0.74 -5.41 -4.40
CA ASP A 167 1.42 -4.57 -3.44
C ASP A 167 2.24 -5.41 -2.45
N PHE A 168 3.26 -4.77 -1.89
CA PHE A 168 4.04 -5.30 -0.80
C PHE A 168 3.74 -4.59 0.49
N TYR A 169 3.26 -5.33 1.47
CA TYR A 169 3.21 -4.86 2.83
C TYR A 169 3.30 -6.01 3.84
N TYR A 170 4.52 -6.26 4.34
CA TYR A 170 4.83 -7.17 5.44
C TYR A 170 4.16 -8.56 5.32
N PHE A 171 4.95 -9.54 4.86
CA PHE A 171 4.71 -10.98 4.59
C PHE A 171 3.55 -11.74 5.24
N TYR A 172 3.03 -11.25 6.35
CA TYR A 172 1.99 -11.90 7.14
C TYR A 172 0.59 -11.29 6.94
N ASN A 173 0.44 -10.08 6.36
CA ASN A 173 -0.87 -9.40 6.20
C ASN A 173 -1.06 -8.67 4.85
N ASP A 174 -0.35 -9.08 3.81
CA ASP A 174 -0.33 -8.40 2.51
C ASP A 174 -1.71 -8.29 1.82
N THR A 175 -1.87 -7.25 1.00
CA THR A 175 -2.96 -7.12 0.02
C THR A 175 -2.52 -7.78 -1.29
N CYS A 176 -2.89 -9.04 -1.48
CA CYS A 176 -2.70 -9.77 -2.73
C CYS A 176 -3.93 -9.67 -3.63
N ILE A 177 -3.75 -9.78 -4.96
CA ILE A 177 -4.84 -10.12 -5.87
C ILE A 177 -4.89 -11.63 -6.09
N ILE A 178 -6.03 -12.21 -5.79
CA ILE A 178 -6.29 -13.62 -6.06
C ILE A 178 -7.25 -13.68 -7.22
N LEU A 179 -6.88 -14.45 -8.22
CA LEU A 179 -7.72 -14.70 -9.36
C LEU A 179 -8.26 -16.12 -9.17
N ASN A 180 -9.37 -16.23 -8.46
CA ASN A 180 -10.05 -17.50 -8.18
C ASN A 180 -11.33 -17.63 -9.01
N ASP A 181 -11.63 -18.86 -9.42
CA ASP A 181 -12.77 -19.22 -10.27
C ASP A 181 -14.00 -19.67 -9.47
N LYS A 182 -13.97 -19.60 -8.12
CA LYS A 182 -14.82 -20.45 -7.26
C LYS A 182 -15.77 -19.79 -6.24
N ASP A 183 -15.89 -18.46 -6.08
CA ASP A 183 -16.92 -17.90 -5.15
C ASP A 183 -17.91 -16.91 -5.76
N ASP A 184 -19.20 -17.19 -5.50
CA ASP A 184 -20.35 -16.29 -5.62
C ASP A 184 -20.62 -15.46 -4.33
N SER A 185 -19.68 -15.44 -3.36
CA SER A 185 -19.95 -14.96 -1.98
C SER A 185 -19.60 -13.49 -1.68
N GLY A 186 -19.08 -12.73 -2.65
CA GLY A 186 -19.04 -11.26 -2.58
C GLY A 186 -18.27 -10.67 -1.38
N LEU A 187 -17.14 -11.25 -1.00
CA LEU A 187 -16.27 -10.72 0.05
C LEU A 187 -14.82 -10.66 -0.43
N LEU A 188 -14.21 -9.49 -0.25
CA LEU A 188 -12.76 -9.33 -0.28
C LEU A 188 -12.18 -9.65 1.10
N TYR A 189 -11.08 -10.36 1.12
CA TYR A 189 -10.31 -10.73 2.31
C TYR A 189 -8.84 -10.31 2.13
N HIS A 190 -8.17 -9.96 3.24
CA HIS A 190 -6.72 -9.99 3.29
C HIS A 190 -6.28 -11.42 3.02
N GLY A 191 -5.52 -11.63 1.94
CA GLY A 191 -5.25 -12.99 1.51
C GLY A 191 -6.49 -13.74 1.06
N ASP A 192 -7.42 -13.14 0.30
CA ASP A 192 -8.43 -13.82 -0.54
C ASP A 192 -9.20 -12.74 -1.32
N ASP A 193 -8.65 -12.30 -2.45
CA ASP A 193 -9.11 -11.14 -3.20
C ASP A 193 -10.00 -11.51 -4.40
N TYR A 194 -10.98 -10.64 -4.67
CA TYR A 194 -11.88 -10.62 -5.84
C TYR A 194 -11.99 -9.17 -6.39
N SER A 195 -10.87 -8.44 -6.47
CA SER A 195 -10.76 -7.09 -7.02
C SER A 195 -11.02 -7.01 -8.53
N ALA A 196 -11.18 -8.16 -9.20
CA ALA A 196 -11.88 -8.26 -10.47
C ALA A 196 -13.34 -8.66 -10.21
N HIS A 197 -14.22 -7.67 -10.24
CA HIS A 197 -15.58 -7.81 -9.73
C HIS A 197 -16.50 -8.59 -10.69
N TYR A 198 -17.32 -9.49 -10.14
CA TYR A 198 -18.60 -9.94 -10.73
C TYR A 198 -19.79 -9.69 -9.74
N ASN A 199 -20.14 -8.43 -9.43
CA ASN A 199 -21.43 -7.98 -8.81
C ASN A 199 -21.40 -6.47 -8.45
N PRO A 200 -22.52 -5.78 -8.10
CA PRO A 200 -22.52 -4.34 -7.91
C PRO A 200 -22.28 -3.92 -6.44
N ASN A 201 -21.03 -3.67 -6.05
CA ASN A 201 -20.72 -2.84 -4.87
C ASN A 201 -20.59 -1.36 -5.25
N ASN A 202 -20.81 -0.45 -4.28
CA ASN A 202 -20.66 0.99 -4.51
C ASN A 202 -19.19 1.43 -4.66
N VAL A 203 -18.26 0.67 -4.05
CA VAL A 203 -16.81 0.92 -4.03
C VAL A 203 -16.07 -0.42 -4.10
N SER A 204 -15.00 -0.50 -4.90
CA SER A 204 -14.07 -1.66 -4.93
C SER A 204 -13.01 -1.55 -3.85
N ASP A 205 -12.49 -2.68 -3.39
CA ASP A 205 -11.52 -2.66 -2.29
C ASP A 205 -10.16 -2.09 -2.66
N PHE A 206 -9.80 -2.12 -3.94
CA PHE A 206 -8.65 -1.35 -4.42
C PHE A 206 -8.77 0.12 -4.02
N VAL A 207 -9.95 0.72 -4.20
CA VAL A 207 -10.21 2.11 -3.77
C VAL A 207 -10.13 2.25 -2.25
N ILE A 208 -10.77 1.34 -1.49
CA ILE A 208 -10.74 1.38 -0.02
C ILE A 208 -9.29 1.32 0.49
N TYR A 209 -8.51 0.40 -0.05
CA TYR A 209 -7.12 0.17 0.31
C TYR A 209 -6.26 1.41 0.02
N MET A 210 -6.32 1.92 -1.22
CA MET A 210 -5.56 3.10 -1.61
C MET A 210 -5.95 4.33 -0.77
N GLU A 211 -7.24 4.56 -0.53
CA GLU A 211 -7.68 5.64 0.34
C GLU A 211 -7.18 5.49 1.78
N TYR A 212 -7.23 4.28 2.33
CA TYR A 212 -6.71 4.00 3.66
C TYR A 212 -5.22 4.31 3.76
N LEU A 213 -4.42 3.90 2.76
CA LEU A 213 -3.00 4.19 2.68
C LEU A 213 -2.72 5.70 2.74
N LEU A 214 -3.49 6.51 2.00
CA LEU A 214 -3.37 7.97 2.06
C LEU A 214 -3.68 8.51 3.44
N VAL A 215 -4.77 8.06 4.09
CA VAL A 215 -5.13 8.58 5.41
C VAL A 215 -4.11 8.18 6.48
N ALA A 216 -3.59 6.96 6.42
CA ALA A 216 -2.54 6.47 7.32
C ALA A 216 -1.13 6.94 6.95
N ARG A 217 -0.99 7.81 5.93
CA ARG A 217 0.28 8.33 5.39
C ARG A 217 1.32 7.23 5.15
N PHE A 218 0.85 6.08 4.68
CA PHE A 218 1.67 4.89 4.39
C PHE A 218 2.38 4.27 5.61
N SER A 219 2.04 4.67 6.84
CA SER A 219 2.63 4.10 8.06
C SER A 219 2.43 2.59 8.12
N VAL A 220 3.52 1.83 8.24
CA VAL A 220 3.50 0.36 8.39
C VAL A 220 2.57 -0.03 9.54
N PHE A 221 2.86 0.45 10.74
CA PHE A 221 2.16 -0.01 11.94
C PHE A 221 0.65 0.29 11.92
N LEU A 222 0.24 1.45 11.40
CA LEU A 222 -1.18 1.82 11.36
C LEU A 222 -1.97 0.96 10.38
N ARG A 223 -1.38 0.62 9.23
CA ARG A 223 -1.98 -0.30 8.26
C ARG A 223 -2.26 -1.66 8.86
N HIS A 224 -1.29 -2.24 9.58
CA HIS A 224 -1.48 -3.52 10.25
C HIS A 224 -2.71 -3.52 11.18
N THR A 225 -2.98 -2.42 11.88
CA THR A 225 -4.08 -2.39 12.87
C THR A 225 -5.48 -2.28 12.26
N ALA A 226 -5.65 -1.50 11.18
CA ALA A 226 -6.99 -1.26 10.62
C ALA A 226 -7.49 -2.40 9.74
N PHE A 227 -6.59 -3.11 9.08
CA PHE A 227 -6.93 -4.23 8.21
C PHE A 227 -7.38 -5.49 8.95
N LEU A 228 -7.32 -5.48 10.29
CA LEU A 228 -7.87 -6.54 11.13
C LEU A 228 -9.39 -6.43 11.35
N ASP A 229 -10.03 -5.29 11.04
CA ASP A 229 -11.47 -5.11 11.25
C ASP A 229 -12.30 -5.33 9.98
N ILE A 230 -12.68 -6.59 9.76
CA ILE A 230 -13.52 -7.03 8.63
C ILE A 230 -14.89 -6.31 8.60
N ASN A 231 -15.42 -5.87 9.74
CA ASN A 231 -16.74 -5.22 9.77
C ASN A 231 -16.67 -3.80 9.21
N ILE A 232 -15.59 -3.07 9.50
CA ILE A 232 -15.34 -1.73 8.96
C ILE A 232 -15.21 -1.79 7.44
N ILE A 233 -14.45 -2.76 6.90
CA ILE A 233 -14.29 -2.92 5.45
C ILE A 233 -15.64 -3.21 4.77
N LYS A 234 -16.46 -4.11 5.35
CA LYS A 234 -17.81 -4.39 4.84
C LYS A 234 -18.69 -3.14 4.81
N GLU A 235 -18.65 -2.31 5.85
CA GLU A 235 -19.39 -1.05 5.90
C GLU A 235 -18.93 -0.09 4.79
N MET A 236 -17.62 0.03 4.57
CA MET A 236 -17.03 0.88 3.52
C MET A 236 -17.48 0.49 2.11
N ARG A 237 -17.61 -0.82 1.80
CA ARG A 237 -18.08 -1.30 0.49
C ARG A 237 -19.51 -0.86 0.14
N THR A 238 -20.34 -0.64 1.15
CA THR A 238 -21.72 -0.16 0.97
C THR A 238 -21.81 1.36 0.87
N ASN A 239 -20.74 2.08 1.22
CA ASN A 239 -20.71 3.53 1.17
C ASN A 239 -20.52 4.02 -0.27
N HIS A 240 -21.02 5.21 -0.58
CA HIS A 240 -20.73 5.83 -1.87
C HIS A 240 -19.29 6.33 -1.89
N TYR A 241 -18.62 6.17 -3.04
CA TYR A 241 -17.27 6.65 -3.26
C TYR A 241 -17.07 8.10 -2.76
N GLU A 242 -18.02 9.00 -3.02
CA GLU A 242 -17.94 10.41 -2.61
C GLU A 242 -17.86 10.62 -1.07
N ASN A 243 -18.29 9.64 -0.27
CA ASN A 243 -18.31 9.70 1.19
C ASN A 243 -17.25 8.81 1.85
N LEU A 244 -16.59 7.94 1.08
CA LEU A 244 -15.63 6.96 1.60
C LEU A 244 -14.48 7.63 2.35
N ILE A 245 -13.91 8.68 1.75
CA ILE A 245 -12.79 9.45 2.34
C ILE A 245 -13.19 9.99 3.70
N ASN A 246 -14.36 10.63 3.80
CA ASN A 246 -14.85 11.19 5.07
C ASN A 246 -15.03 10.10 6.13
N LYS A 247 -15.51 8.92 5.74
CA LYS A 247 -15.67 7.77 6.64
C LYS A 247 -14.30 7.28 7.15
N ILE A 248 -13.35 7.03 6.26
CA ILE A 248 -11.98 6.60 6.63
C ILE A 248 -11.34 7.65 7.56
N HIS A 249 -11.44 8.94 7.23
CA HIS A 249 -10.90 10.01 8.07
C HIS A 249 -11.59 10.12 9.44
N SER A 250 -12.89 9.86 9.53
CA SER A 250 -13.62 9.92 10.81
C SER A 250 -13.22 8.81 11.77
N GLU A 251 -12.74 7.69 11.24
CA GLU A 251 -12.34 6.52 12.01
C GLU A 251 -10.84 6.52 12.30
N ASN A 252 -10.03 7.11 11.41
CA ASN A 252 -8.60 7.23 11.58
C ASN A 252 -8.23 8.47 12.43
N LYS A 253 -7.57 8.24 13.55
CA LYS A 253 -7.09 9.30 14.46
C LYS A 253 -5.75 9.91 14.01
N TYR A 254 -5.05 9.24 13.08
CA TYR A 254 -3.72 9.60 12.61
C TYR A 254 -3.78 10.32 11.26
N THR A 255 -4.41 11.50 11.26
CA THR A 255 -4.68 12.27 10.03
C THR A 255 -3.55 13.19 9.58
N SER A 256 -2.49 13.34 10.36
CA SER A 256 -1.30 14.14 10.06
C SER A 256 -0.01 13.34 10.27
N ILE A 257 1.09 13.78 9.65
CA ILE A 257 2.42 13.21 9.88
C ILE A 257 2.81 13.32 11.35
N ASP A 258 2.59 14.47 12.00
CA ASP A 258 2.80 14.66 13.44
C ASP A 258 2.07 13.59 14.30
N ASN A 259 0.81 13.25 13.97
CA ASN A 259 0.07 12.22 14.72
C ASN A 259 0.69 10.83 14.56
N ILE A 260 1.21 10.52 13.38
CA ILE A 260 1.86 9.24 13.07
C ILE A 260 3.19 9.14 13.79
N LEU A 261 4.02 10.18 13.72
CA LEU A 261 5.29 10.24 14.43
C LEU A 261 5.07 10.12 15.94
N LYS A 262 4.07 10.84 16.48
CA LYS A 262 3.68 10.73 17.89
C LYS A 262 3.28 9.30 18.25
N TYR A 263 2.57 8.58 17.38
CA TYR A 263 2.25 7.18 17.61
C TYR A 263 3.50 6.30 17.70
N HIS A 264 4.43 6.45 16.76
CA HIS A 264 5.69 5.69 16.78
C HIS A 264 6.52 5.98 18.04
N MET A 265 6.53 7.23 18.50
CA MET A 265 7.23 7.63 19.73
C MET A 265 6.60 7.07 21.01
N LEU A 266 5.27 6.85 21.03
CA LEU A 266 4.55 6.29 22.17
C LEU A 266 4.73 4.77 22.32
N ASN A 267 5.49 4.12 21.44
CA ASN A 267 5.93 2.75 21.65
C ASN A 267 6.84 2.69 22.89
N GLU A 268 6.54 1.84 23.87
CA GLU A 268 7.25 1.76 25.16
C GLU A 268 8.78 1.64 25.01
N GLN A 269 9.25 0.88 24.02
CA GLN A 269 10.70 0.74 23.74
C GLN A 269 11.32 2.04 23.22
N MET A 270 10.56 2.82 22.45
CA MET A 270 10.99 4.12 21.95
C MET A 270 10.96 5.16 23.07
N LEU A 271 9.94 5.13 23.94
CA LEU A 271 9.87 6.00 25.12
C LEU A 271 11.07 5.79 26.05
N GLU A 272 11.51 4.55 26.27
CA GLU A 272 12.74 4.27 27.03
C GLU A 272 13.98 4.85 26.36
N SER A 273 14.06 4.78 25.03
CA SER A 273 15.16 5.35 24.23
C SER A 273 15.18 6.88 24.28
N TYR A 274 14.00 7.52 24.32
CA TYR A 274 13.86 8.97 24.53
C TYR A 274 14.06 9.39 26.00
N GLY A 275 14.05 8.45 26.94
CA GLY A 275 14.53 8.68 28.30
C GLY A 275 16.06 8.72 28.39
N ASP A 276 16.79 8.27 27.36
CA ASP A 276 18.24 8.39 27.27
C ASP A 276 18.64 9.74 26.63
N LEU A 277 18.99 10.69 27.50
CA LEU A 277 19.50 12.02 27.12
C LEU A 277 20.65 11.94 26.10
N ASN A 278 21.50 10.91 26.14
CA ASN A 278 22.61 10.79 25.17
C ASN A 278 22.13 10.48 23.75
N TYR A 279 21.05 9.71 23.60
CA TYR A 279 20.47 9.44 22.29
C TYR A 279 19.87 10.71 21.68
N LEU A 280 19.14 11.49 22.48
CA LEU A 280 18.50 12.73 22.06
C LEU A 280 19.51 13.84 21.75
N GLN A 281 20.52 14.01 22.61
CA GLN A 281 21.59 15.00 22.41
C GLN A 281 22.50 14.66 21.21
N SER A 282 22.45 13.44 20.68
CA SER A 282 23.16 13.08 19.44
C SER A 282 22.49 13.62 18.17
N LYS A 283 21.24 14.08 18.26
CA LYS A 283 20.45 14.60 17.13
C LYS A 283 20.64 16.12 16.98
N PRO A 284 20.44 16.71 15.79
CA PRO A 284 20.44 18.17 15.62
C PRO A 284 19.38 18.84 16.52
N ASN A 285 19.67 20.04 17.05
CA ASN A 285 18.77 20.75 17.96
C ASN A 285 17.34 20.94 17.42
N GLU A 286 17.19 21.21 16.13
CA GLU A 286 15.86 21.38 15.48
C GLU A 286 15.01 20.09 15.54
N ILE A 287 15.67 18.92 15.53
CA ILE A 287 15.01 17.62 15.68
C ILE A 287 14.61 17.40 17.15
N TYR A 288 15.50 17.75 18.07
CA TYR A 288 15.24 17.68 19.51
C TYR A 288 14.03 18.54 19.92
N GLU A 289 14.02 19.83 19.55
CA GLU A 289 12.92 20.75 19.87
C GLU A 289 11.58 20.26 19.31
N LYS A 290 11.59 19.73 18.08
CA LYS A 290 10.37 19.21 17.45
C LYS A 290 9.89 17.90 18.10
N ILE A 291 10.78 17.08 18.64
CA ILE A 291 10.45 15.89 19.44
C ILE A 291 9.80 16.30 20.77
N GLU A 292 10.35 17.28 21.47
CA GLU A 292 9.76 17.86 22.69
C GLU A 292 8.36 18.41 22.43
N ASP A 293 8.21 19.20 21.36
CA ASP A 293 6.92 19.76 20.93
C ASP A 293 5.86 18.68 20.69
N LEU A 294 6.23 17.57 20.03
CA LEU A 294 5.31 16.47 19.73
C LEU A 294 4.87 15.70 20.98
N LEU A 295 5.79 15.49 21.92
CA LEU A 295 5.53 14.80 23.18
C LEU A 295 4.79 15.71 24.17
N GLY A 296 4.92 17.03 24.04
CA GLY A 296 4.36 18.01 24.97
C GLY A 296 5.06 17.97 26.33
N ILE A 297 6.35 17.64 26.34
CA ILE A 297 7.22 17.59 27.51
C ILE A 297 8.42 18.49 27.28
N VAL A 298 8.93 19.10 28.36
CA VAL A 298 10.28 19.67 28.38
C VAL A 298 11.18 18.59 28.96
N LEU A 299 12.12 18.10 28.17
CA LEU A 299 13.11 17.14 28.63
C LEU A 299 14.18 17.95 29.37
N GLU A 300 13.99 18.15 30.68
CA GLU A 300 14.95 18.90 31.49
C GLU A 300 16.28 18.13 31.60
N ASP A 301 17.39 18.80 31.32
CA ASP A 301 18.73 18.36 31.70
C ASP A 301 18.77 18.22 33.24
N GLU A 302 18.60 17.00 33.77
CA GLU A 302 19.07 16.74 35.13
C GLU A 302 20.61 16.77 35.12
N LEU A 303 21.16 17.96 35.41
CA LEU A 303 22.58 18.26 35.66
C LEU A 303 23.23 17.35 36.72
#